data_AF-A0AAV4ZPB7-F1
#
_entry.id   AF-A0AAV4ZPB7-F1
#
_cell.length_a   1.000
_cell.length_b   1.000
_cell.length_c   1.000
_cell.angle_alpha   90.00
_cell.angle_beta   90.00
_cell.angle_gamma   90.00
#
_symmetry.space_group_name_H-M   'P 1'
#
loop_
_entity.id
_entity.type
_entity.pdbx_description
1 polymer ?
#
loop_
_entity_poly.entity_id
_entity_poly.type
_entity_poly.pdbx_seq_one_letter_code
_entity_poly.pdbx_strand_id
1 'polypeptide(L)'
;MTTISRPGRLRRAIAGTVPLALLGLASAAEAEESCRASLGPSRAATLVARCVAVSPTPLPLCHAGNPCALIEAEIARGCDDLDEDAPDFCLAYRNR
;
A
#
# COMPACT_ATOMS: atom_id res chain seq x y z
N MET A 1 13.82 -18.96 -73.44
CA MET A 1 14.36 -17.63 -73.09
C MET A 1 14.28 -17.50 -71.59
N THR A 2 15.40 -17.77 -70.90
CA THR A 2 15.47 -17.90 -69.44
C THR A 2 16.78 -17.28 -69.00
N THR A 3 16.74 -16.26 -68.14
CA THR A 3 17.63 -16.01 -67.00
C THR A 3 17.28 -14.64 -66.42
N ILE A 4 16.50 -14.62 -65.34
CA ILE A 4 16.27 -13.42 -64.52
C ILE A 4 17.38 -13.33 -63.48
N SER A 5 18.12 -12.23 -63.58
CA SER A 5 19.21 -11.82 -62.70
C SER A 5 18.69 -11.42 -61.32
N ARG A 6 19.33 -11.91 -60.24
CA ARG A 6 19.02 -11.56 -58.85
C ARG A 6 19.76 -10.28 -58.45
N PRO A 7 19.08 -9.22 -57.97
CA PRO A 7 19.74 -8.21 -57.15
C PRO A 7 19.69 -8.61 -55.68
N GLY A 8 20.88 -8.60 -55.06
CA GLY A 8 21.11 -8.93 -53.66
C GLY A 8 20.33 -8.02 -52.71
N ARG A 9 19.71 -8.64 -51.70
CA ARG A 9 19.14 -7.92 -50.56
C ARG A 9 20.29 -7.46 -49.67
N LEU A 10 20.72 -6.21 -49.86
CA LEU A 10 21.50 -5.48 -48.86
C LEU A 10 20.65 -5.42 -47.58
N ARG A 11 20.98 -6.24 -46.59
CA ARG A 11 20.41 -6.14 -45.24
C ARG A 11 21.00 -4.89 -44.60
N ARG A 12 20.26 -3.78 -44.66
CA ARG A 12 20.53 -2.57 -43.89
C ARG A 12 20.52 -2.95 -42.41
N ALA A 13 21.68 -2.89 -41.76
CA ALA A 13 21.78 -2.97 -40.32
C ALA A 13 21.13 -1.71 -39.73
N ILE A 14 19.96 -1.86 -39.11
CA ILE A 14 19.33 -0.78 -38.37
C ILE A 14 20.00 -0.77 -37.00
N ALA A 15 21.01 0.09 -36.84
CA ALA A 15 21.56 0.46 -35.54
C ALA A 15 20.48 1.26 -34.78
N GLY A 16 19.54 0.55 -34.15
CA GLY A 16 18.52 1.12 -33.29
C GLY A 16 19.05 1.19 -31.86
N THR A 17 19.61 2.33 -31.48
CA THR A 17 19.78 2.72 -30.08
C THR A 17 18.38 2.81 -29.45
N VAL A 18 17.97 1.78 -28.73
CA VAL A 18 16.81 1.85 -27.84
C VAL A 18 17.23 2.77 -26.70
N PRO A 19 16.69 3.99 -26.56
CA PRO A 19 16.89 4.71 -25.32
C PRO A 19 16.20 3.85 -24.27
N LEU A 20 16.96 3.40 -23.27
CA LEU A 20 16.42 2.76 -22.09
C LEU A 20 15.62 3.84 -21.36
N ALA A 21 14.40 4.09 -21.83
CA ALA A 21 13.43 4.93 -21.16
C ALA A 21 13.19 4.27 -19.81
N LEU A 22 13.82 4.85 -18.78
CA LEU A 22 13.50 4.65 -17.38
C LEU A 22 12.02 5.04 -17.21
N LEU A 23 11.13 4.08 -17.46
CA LEU A 23 9.76 4.09 -17.01
C LEU A 23 9.82 4.05 -15.48
N GLY A 24 9.88 5.23 -14.87
CA GLY A 24 9.71 5.38 -13.44
C GLY A 24 8.37 4.80 -13.06
N LEU A 25 8.37 3.77 -12.21
CA LEU A 25 7.17 3.31 -11.52
C LEU A 25 6.75 4.42 -10.54
N ALA A 26 5.88 5.32 -10.99
CA ALA A 26 5.10 6.14 -10.08
C ALA A 26 4.11 5.21 -9.36
N SER A 27 4.44 4.78 -8.14
CA SER A 27 3.40 4.25 -7.24
C SER A 27 2.50 5.42 -6.88
N ALA A 28 1.34 5.49 -7.51
CA ALA A 28 0.24 6.27 -6.97
C ALA A 28 -0.18 5.59 -5.67
N ALA A 29 0.35 6.06 -4.54
CA ALA A 29 -0.31 5.82 -3.27
C ALA A 29 -1.64 6.56 -3.38
N GLU A 30 -2.71 5.84 -3.74
CA GLU A 30 -4.06 6.37 -3.66
C GLU A 30 -4.25 6.85 -2.22
N ALA A 31 -4.47 8.15 -2.04
CA ALA A 31 -4.72 8.70 -0.74
C ALA A 31 -6.08 8.16 -0.27
N GLU A 32 -6.04 7.09 0.53
CA GLU A 32 -7.25 6.51 1.10
C GLU A 32 -7.95 7.53 2.01
N GLU A 33 -9.29 7.46 2.03
CA GLU A 33 -10.11 8.38 2.82
C GLU A 33 -9.78 8.28 4.32
N SER A 34 -9.69 9.44 4.97
CA SER A 34 -9.41 9.49 6.42
C SER A 34 -10.49 8.74 7.22
N CYS A 35 -10.08 8.11 8.32
CA CYS A 35 -11.01 7.36 9.14
C CYS A 35 -12.11 8.24 9.74
N ARG A 36 -11.80 9.51 10.04
CA ARG A 36 -12.78 10.51 10.44
C ARG A 36 -13.86 10.73 9.38
N ALA A 37 -13.50 10.78 8.10
CA ALA A 37 -14.44 10.98 7.01
C ALA A 37 -15.26 9.71 6.74
N SER A 38 -14.63 8.53 6.80
CA SER A 38 -15.29 7.24 6.56
C SER A 38 -16.29 6.83 7.67
N LEU A 39 -15.90 6.94 8.95
CA LEU A 39 -16.75 6.48 10.08
C LEU A 39 -17.46 7.61 10.83
N GLY A 40 -17.10 8.87 10.58
CA GLY A 40 -17.50 10.01 11.39
C GLY A 40 -16.63 10.19 12.66
N PRO A 41 -16.69 11.38 13.28
CA PRO A 41 -15.75 11.78 14.32
C PRO A 41 -15.82 10.92 15.58
N SER A 42 -17.00 10.55 16.04
CA SER A 42 -17.17 9.78 17.28
C SER A 42 -16.62 8.36 17.16
N ARG A 43 -16.92 7.67 16.06
CA ARG A 43 -16.44 6.30 15.82
C ARG A 43 -14.94 6.25 15.57
N ALA A 44 -14.42 7.20 14.77
CA ALA A 44 -12.99 7.32 14.54
C ALA A 44 -12.23 7.61 15.86
N ALA A 45 -12.78 8.44 16.75
CA ALA A 45 -12.18 8.68 18.06
C ALA A 45 -12.16 7.42 18.94
N THR A 46 -13.23 6.62 18.95
CA THR A 46 -13.23 5.32 19.65
C THR A 46 -12.17 4.37 19.10
N LEU A 47 -12.01 4.32 17.77
CA LEU A 47 -11.00 3.49 17.13
C LEU A 47 -9.58 3.94 17.48
N VAL A 48 -9.31 5.26 17.42
CA VAL A 48 -8.03 5.83 17.84
C VAL A 48 -7.73 5.54 19.32
N ALA A 49 -8.72 5.67 20.21
CA ALA A 49 -8.53 5.37 21.63
C ALA A 49 -8.12 3.91 21.86
N ARG A 50 -8.71 2.96 21.11
CA ARG A 50 -8.30 1.55 21.16
C ARG A 50 -6.87 1.35 20.66
N CYS A 51 -6.51 2.00 19.54
CA CYS A 51 -5.15 1.96 19.00
C CYS A 51 -4.12 2.48 20.00
N VAL A 52 -4.39 3.61 20.66
CA VAL A 52 -3.49 4.17 21.67
C VAL A 52 -3.32 3.25 22.87
N ALA A 53 -4.36 2.49 23.25
CA ALA A 53 -4.30 1.57 24.38
C ALA A 53 -3.38 0.36 24.13
N VAL A 54 -3.09 0.02 22.87
CA VAL A 54 -2.32 -1.18 22.51
C VAL A 54 -1.04 -0.89 21.72
N SER A 55 -0.84 0.35 21.28
CA SER A 55 0.35 0.74 20.53
C SER A 55 1.43 1.28 21.47
N PRO A 56 2.65 0.70 21.49
CA PRO A 56 3.77 1.22 22.27
C PRO A 56 4.27 2.58 21.75
N THR A 57 3.96 2.94 20.50
CA THR A 57 4.30 4.22 19.91
C THR A 57 3.12 4.75 19.08
N PRO A 58 2.12 5.37 19.74
CA PRO A 58 0.82 5.63 19.10
C PRO A 58 0.85 6.69 17.99
N LEU A 59 1.86 7.56 17.95
CA LEU A 59 1.76 8.83 17.24
C LEU A 59 2.03 8.86 15.72
N PRO A 60 2.59 7.85 15.02
CA PRO A 60 2.43 7.84 13.56
C PRO A 60 1.10 7.21 13.12
N LEU A 61 0.61 6.18 13.83
CA LEU A 61 -0.42 5.27 13.30
C LEU A 61 -1.82 5.53 13.90
N CYS A 62 -1.92 5.84 15.18
CA CYS A 62 -3.20 6.04 15.89
C CYS A 62 -3.73 7.48 15.71
N HIS A 63 -4.06 7.86 14.48
CA HIS A 63 -4.57 9.19 14.17
C HIS A 63 -5.78 9.13 13.23
N ALA A 64 -6.86 9.85 13.55
CA ALA A 64 -8.11 9.79 12.77
C ALA A 64 -8.02 10.38 11.35
N GLY A 65 -6.90 11.07 11.04
CA GLY A 65 -6.57 11.51 9.69
C GLY A 65 -6.02 10.38 8.80
N ASN A 66 -5.57 9.27 9.39
CA ASN A 66 -5.15 8.09 8.65
C ASN A 66 -6.35 7.26 8.19
N PRO A 67 -6.20 6.39 7.19
CA PRO A 67 -7.24 5.43 6.80
C PRO A 67 -7.60 4.49 7.95
N CYS A 68 -8.87 4.10 8.07
CA CYS A 68 -9.29 3.21 9.17
C CYS A 68 -8.53 1.88 9.15
N ALA A 69 -8.27 1.32 7.96
CA ALA A 69 -7.54 0.06 7.82
C ALA A 69 -6.15 0.11 8.46
N LEU A 70 -5.45 1.24 8.36
CA LEU A 70 -4.14 1.42 8.99
C LEU A 70 -4.22 1.48 10.52
N ILE A 71 -5.27 2.13 11.05
CA ILE A 71 -5.52 2.17 12.50
C ILE A 71 -5.92 0.77 13.01
N GLU A 72 -6.77 0.05 12.26
CA GLU A 72 -7.20 -1.31 12.60
C GLU A 72 -6.05 -2.32 12.57
N ALA A 73 -5.17 -2.23 11.58
CA ALA A 73 -3.97 -3.07 11.49
C ALA A 73 -3.03 -2.84 12.69
N GLU A 74 -2.87 -1.59 13.11
CA GLU A 74 -2.06 -1.28 14.31
C GLU A 74 -2.71 -1.79 15.60
N ILE A 75 -4.05 -1.74 15.69
CA ILE A 75 -4.77 -2.37 16.82
C ILE A 75 -4.52 -3.88 16.83
N ALA A 76 -4.65 -4.56 15.68
CA ALA A 76 -4.42 -6.00 15.60
C ALA A 76 -3.00 -6.37 16.03
N ARG A 77 -2.00 -5.70 15.46
CA ARG A 77 -0.60 -5.89 15.81
C ARG A 77 -0.33 -5.67 17.30
N GLY A 78 -0.83 -4.56 17.88
CA GLY A 78 -0.65 -4.27 19.31
C GLY A 78 -1.40 -5.24 20.22
N CYS A 79 -2.58 -5.70 19.82
CA CYS A 79 -3.34 -6.71 20.56
C CYS A 79 -2.63 -8.08 20.58
N ASP A 80 -1.91 -8.44 19.52
CA ASP A 80 -1.12 -9.67 19.46
C ASP A 80 0.16 -9.58 20.32
N ASP A 81 0.68 -8.36 20.57
CA ASP A 81 1.89 -8.13 21.39
C ASP A 81 1.64 -8.15 22.91
N LEU A 82 0.38 -7.99 23.36
CA LEU A 82 0.04 -7.74 24.77
C LEU A 82 -0.34 -8.98 25.60
N ASP A 83 -0.40 -10.18 25.01
CA ASP A 83 -0.75 -11.44 25.68
C ASP A 83 -1.88 -11.31 26.73
N GLU A 84 -1.59 -11.44 28.04
CA GLU A 84 -2.57 -11.38 29.14
C GLU A 84 -2.96 -9.95 29.55
N ASP A 85 -2.17 -8.94 29.17
CA ASP A 85 -2.45 -7.52 29.45
C ASP A 85 -3.36 -6.89 28.38
N ALA A 86 -3.78 -7.68 27.37
CA ALA A 86 -4.60 -7.21 26.27
C ALA A 86 -6.03 -6.83 26.74
N PRO A 87 -6.55 -5.62 26.40
CA PRO A 87 -7.92 -5.25 26.70
C PRO A 87 -8.97 -6.15 26.02
N ASP A 88 -10.18 -6.28 26.60
CA ASP A 88 -11.24 -7.15 26.07
C ASP A 88 -11.58 -6.93 24.59
N PHE A 89 -11.47 -5.70 24.09
CA PHE A 89 -11.76 -5.43 22.68
C PHE A 89 -10.78 -6.14 21.73
N CYS A 90 -9.60 -6.56 22.19
CA CYS A 90 -8.63 -7.31 21.40
C CYS A 90 -9.15 -8.66 20.93
N LEU A 91 -10.16 -9.24 21.60
CA LEU A 91 -10.83 -10.45 21.13
C LEU A 91 -11.42 -10.29 19.71
N ALA A 92 -11.76 -9.07 19.30
CA ALA A 92 -12.26 -8.79 17.96
C ALA A 92 -11.16 -8.64 16.90
N TYR A 93 -9.89 -8.52 17.30
CA TYR A 93 -8.76 -8.18 16.43
C TYR A 93 -7.70 -9.29 16.32
N ARG A 94 -7.58 -10.19 17.29
CA ARG A 94 -6.59 -11.28 17.25
C ARG A 94 -6.74 -12.15 16.00
N ASN A 95 -5.62 -12.45 15.36
CA ASN A 95 -5.54 -13.26 14.13
C ASN A 95 -6.26 -12.67 12.90
N ARG A 96 -6.42 -11.35 12.81
CA ARG A 96 -6.90 -10.68 11.59
C ARG A 96 -5.78 -10.37 10.61
#